data_AF-A0A165WMH3-F1
#
_entry.id   AF-A0A165WMH3-F1
#
_cell.length_a   1.000
_cell.length_b   1.000
_cell.length_c   1.000
_cell.angle_alpha   90.00
_cell.angle_beta   90.00
_cell.angle_gamma   90.00
#
_symmetry.space_group_name_H-M   'P 1'
#
loop_
_entity.id
_entity.type
_entity.pdbx_description
1 polymer ?
#
loop_
_entity_poly.entity_id
_entity_poly.type
_entity_poly.pdbx_seq_one_letter_code
_entity_poly.pdbx_strand_id
1 'polypeptide(L)'
;MTRTSITVCLHHTLQNGALIAGMDYGQEFRFLIAQSTCAGGMNYLADVVEDVFFETMTRQSMPLSRSNWSLREAGLARAFTFHMAVVTGAPMIVIMVVLVYLDRMRSRLVIPQPCLVHGLVPERLLLGAWILAFQSLYGVPNNRSEVWADATKLFSPIE
;
A
#
# COMPACT_ATOMS: atom_id res chain seq x y z
N MET A 1 -12.98 -13.27 19.26
CA MET A 1 -12.41 -11.98 18.80
C MET A 1 -12.88 -11.73 17.38
N THR A 2 -13.90 -10.89 17.24
CA THR A 2 -14.61 -10.60 15.99
C THR A 2 -13.75 -9.70 15.10
N ARG A 3 -13.20 -10.27 14.02
CA ARG A 3 -12.59 -9.53 12.90
C ARG A 3 -13.71 -8.84 12.13
N THR A 4 -14.03 -7.62 12.52
CA THR A 4 -15.01 -6.80 11.82
C THR A 4 -14.40 -6.35 10.49
N SER A 5 -14.94 -6.89 9.40
CA SER A 5 -14.66 -6.53 8.02
C SER A 5 -14.53 -5.02 7.82
N ILE A 6 -13.30 -4.53 7.64
CA ILE A 6 -13.00 -3.17 7.11
C ILE A 6 -13.71 -2.94 5.76
N THR A 7 -14.04 -4.03 5.07
CA THR A 7 -14.66 -4.07 3.74
C THR A 7 -16.11 -3.55 3.68
N VAL A 8 -16.90 -3.63 4.75
CA VAL A 8 -18.32 -3.20 4.70
C VAL A 8 -18.50 -1.72 5.07
N CYS A 9 -17.53 -1.10 5.75
CA CYS A 9 -17.67 0.28 6.20
C CYS A 9 -17.34 1.34 5.14
N LEU A 10 -16.38 1.11 4.23
CA LEU A 10 -15.86 2.20 3.36
C LEU A 10 -16.85 2.79 2.37
N HIS A 11 -17.77 1.99 1.83
CA HIS A 11 -18.82 2.51 0.97
C HIS A 11 -19.86 3.34 1.74
N HIS A 12 -19.96 3.13 3.06
CA HIS A 12 -20.82 3.93 3.92
C HIS A 12 -20.06 5.05 4.64
N THR A 13 -18.72 5.08 4.72
CA THR A 13 -17.94 6.11 5.46
C THR A 13 -17.49 7.29 4.60
N LEU A 14 -17.64 7.19 3.27
CA LEU A 14 -17.12 8.19 2.34
C LEU A 14 -18.23 8.68 1.40
N GLN A 15 -18.32 10.01 1.27
CA GLN A 15 -19.15 10.67 0.27
C GLN A 15 -18.22 11.47 -0.65
N ASN A 16 -18.14 11.09 -1.92
CA ASN A 16 -17.26 11.73 -2.93
C ASN A 16 -15.78 11.82 -2.51
N GLY A 17 -15.25 10.79 -1.84
CA GLY A 17 -13.84 10.77 -1.39
C GLY A 17 -13.55 11.63 -0.16
N ALA A 18 -14.57 12.25 0.45
CA ALA A 18 -14.45 12.95 1.72
C ALA A 18 -15.06 12.12 2.87
N LEU A 19 -14.54 12.34 4.09
CA LEU A 19 -15.12 11.79 5.32
C LEU A 19 -16.54 12.31 5.50
N ILE A 20 -17.46 11.41 5.82
CA ILE A 20 -18.83 11.80 6.17
C ILE A 20 -18.82 12.38 7.59
N ALA A 21 -19.32 13.61 7.72
CA ALA A 21 -19.50 14.26 9.00
C ALA A 21 -20.50 13.47 9.87
N GLY A 22 -20.15 13.21 11.13
CA GLY A 22 -21.01 12.51 12.09
C GLY A 22 -20.83 10.98 12.15
N MET A 23 -19.86 10.40 11.43
CA MET A 23 -19.49 8.99 11.61
C MET A 23 -18.43 8.79 12.68
N ASP A 24 -18.57 7.70 13.44
CA ASP A 24 -17.58 7.29 14.43
C ASP A 24 -16.52 6.39 13.77
N TYR A 25 -15.30 6.90 13.63
CA TYR A 25 -14.21 6.19 13.00
C TYR A 25 -13.37 5.43 14.03
N GLY A 26 -12.75 4.31 13.64
CA GLY A 26 -11.82 3.57 14.50
C GLY A 26 -10.67 4.44 15.03
N GLN A 27 -10.11 4.08 16.18
CA GLN A 27 -9.03 4.85 16.83
C GLN A 27 -7.80 5.03 15.93
N GLU A 28 -7.44 3.98 15.19
CA GLU A 28 -6.33 3.98 14.21
C GLU A 28 -6.58 4.99 13.07
N PHE A 29 -7.82 5.08 12.60
CA PHE A 29 -8.22 6.00 11.54
C PHE A 29 -8.22 7.45 12.01
N ARG A 30 -8.72 7.70 13.23
CA ARG A 30 -8.65 9.02 13.87
C ARG A 30 -7.20 9.47 14.08
N PHE A 31 -6.33 8.56 14.49
CA PHE A 31 -4.90 8.84 14.65
C PHE A 31 -4.24 9.26 13.33
N LEU A 32 -4.55 8.58 12.22
CA LEU A 32 -3.99 8.88 10.90
C LEU A 32 -4.42 10.26 10.36
N ILE A 33 -5.68 10.66 10.57
CA ILE A 33 -6.20 11.96 10.10
C ILE A 33 -5.76 13.12 10.98
N ALA A 34 -5.56 12.89 12.28
CA ALA A 34 -5.17 13.93 13.23
C ALA A 34 -3.71 14.42 13.05
N GLN A 35 -2.91 13.74 12.23
CA GLN A 35 -1.53 14.14 11.97
C GLN A 35 -1.49 15.39 11.09
N SER A 36 -0.68 16.38 11.48
CA SER A 36 -0.41 17.59 10.67
C SER A 36 0.38 17.30 9.39
N THR A 37 0.95 16.10 9.28
CA THR A 37 1.68 15.62 8.11
C THR A 37 1.25 14.20 7.75
N CYS A 38 1.39 13.81 6.49
CA CYS A 38 1.16 12.43 6.06
C CYS A 38 2.25 11.44 6.48
N ALA A 39 3.31 11.88 7.18
CA ALA A 39 4.48 11.08 7.52
C ALA A 39 4.15 9.85 8.39
N GLY A 40 3.27 10.00 9.37
CA GLY A 40 2.81 8.86 10.19
C GLY A 40 2.07 7.82 9.35
N GLY A 41 1.22 8.26 8.43
CA GLY A 41 0.49 7.37 7.52
C GLY A 41 1.39 6.65 6.52
N MET A 42 2.42 7.32 6.00
CA MET A 42 3.40 6.70 5.11
C MET A 42 4.27 5.65 5.82
N ASN A 43 4.71 5.92 7.04
CA ASN A 43 5.43 4.93 7.85
C ASN A 43 4.59 3.69 8.12
N TYR A 44 3.34 3.90 8.55
CA TYR A 44 2.41 2.81 8.78
C TYR A 44 2.15 1.99 7.52
N LEU A 45 1.98 2.66 6.37
CA LEU A 45 1.80 1.97 5.10
C LEU A 45 3.02 1.12 4.72
N ALA A 46 4.24 1.63 4.91
CA ALA A 46 5.46 0.86 4.67
C ALA A 46 5.50 -0.41 5.54
N ASP A 47 5.15 -0.30 6.83
CA ASP A 47 5.09 -1.44 7.74
C ASP A 47 4.06 -2.48 7.29
N VAL A 48 2.87 -2.04 6.86
CA VAL A 48 1.79 -2.92 6.39
C VAL A 48 2.17 -3.65 5.09
N VAL A 49 2.85 -2.99 4.15
CA VAL A 49 3.33 -3.62 2.91
C VAL A 49 4.32 -4.74 3.24
N GLU A 50 5.28 -4.49 4.13
CA GLU A 50 6.23 -5.50 4.61
C GLU A 50 5.50 -6.66 5.30
N ASP A 51 4.54 -6.38 6.17
CA ASP A 51 3.75 -7.40 6.86
C ASP A 51 2.99 -8.29 5.89
N VAL A 52 2.31 -7.71 4.91
CA VAL A 52 1.59 -8.48 3.88
C VAL A 52 2.56 -9.36 3.09
N PHE A 53 3.73 -8.82 2.74
CA PHE A 53 4.76 -9.57 2.04
C PHE A 53 5.27 -10.77 2.87
N PHE A 54 5.69 -10.54 4.12
CA PHE A 54 6.26 -11.60 4.96
C PHE A 54 5.23 -12.61 5.45
N GLU A 55 3.98 -12.19 5.69
CA GLU A 55 2.89 -13.12 5.95
C GLU A 55 2.63 -14.02 4.74
N THR A 56 2.70 -13.44 3.54
CA THR A 56 2.55 -14.21 2.29
C THR A 56 3.71 -15.21 2.13
N MET A 57 4.96 -14.79 2.36
CA MET A 57 6.13 -15.68 2.36
C MET A 57 5.96 -16.84 3.34
N THR A 58 5.56 -16.53 4.58
CA THR A 58 5.33 -17.53 5.63
C THR A 58 4.23 -18.52 5.22
N ARG A 59 3.09 -18.02 4.72
CA ARG A 59 1.96 -18.85 4.30
C ARG A 59 2.33 -19.75 3.12
N GLN A 60 3.20 -19.30 2.23
CA GLN A 60 3.68 -20.08 1.09
C GLN A 60 4.92 -20.93 1.41
N SER A 61 5.33 -20.99 2.68
CA SER A 61 6.52 -21.73 3.14
C SER A 61 7.80 -21.35 2.36
N MET A 62 7.91 -20.08 1.97
CA MET A 62 9.06 -19.55 1.28
C MET A 62 10.22 -19.33 2.27
N PRO A 63 11.49 -19.47 1.83
CA PRO A 63 12.66 -19.39 2.70
C PRO A 63 13.01 -17.96 3.17
N LEU A 64 12.31 -16.94 2.68
CA LEU A 64 12.56 -15.55 2.99
C LEU A 64 11.77 -15.09 4.22
N SER A 65 12.45 -14.47 5.17
CA SER A 65 11.92 -13.92 6.42
C SER A 65 12.51 -12.53 6.70
N ARG A 66 11.96 -11.80 7.67
CA ARG A 66 12.48 -10.48 8.05
C ARG A 66 13.96 -10.52 8.45
N SER A 67 14.43 -11.61 9.05
CA SER A 67 15.80 -11.74 9.56
C SER A 67 16.85 -12.00 8.48
N ASN A 68 16.46 -12.54 7.32
CA ASN A 68 17.38 -12.80 6.20
C ASN A 68 17.09 -11.93 4.98
N TRP A 69 16.18 -10.95 5.11
CA TRP A 69 15.94 -9.95 4.08
C TRP A 69 17.08 -8.93 4.05
N SER A 70 17.59 -8.60 2.86
CA SER A 70 18.74 -7.71 2.78
C SER A 70 18.37 -6.29 3.20
N LEU A 71 19.27 -5.61 3.93
CA LEU A 71 19.07 -4.21 4.35
C LEU A 71 18.84 -3.28 3.15
N ARG A 72 19.46 -3.59 2.01
CA ARG A 72 19.28 -2.84 0.76
C ARG A 72 17.84 -2.96 0.25
N GLU A 73 17.30 -4.16 0.16
CA GLU A 73 15.92 -4.38 -0.29
C GLU A 73 14.91 -3.80 0.69
N ALA A 74 15.16 -3.94 2.00
CA ALA A 74 14.32 -3.31 3.03
C ALA A 74 14.30 -1.78 2.89
N GLY A 75 15.48 -1.18 2.72
CA GLY A 75 15.61 0.26 2.48
C GLY A 75 14.90 0.72 1.21
N LEU A 76 15.01 -0.04 0.11
CA LEU A 76 14.35 0.25 -1.15
C LEU A 76 12.81 0.18 -1.03
N ALA A 77 12.28 -0.85 -0.38
CA ALA A 77 10.83 -1.00 -0.21
C ALA A 77 10.22 0.16 0.57
N ARG A 78 10.88 0.59 1.66
CA ARG A 78 10.44 1.76 2.42
C ARG A 78 10.59 3.04 1.62
N ALA A 79 11.73 3.26 0.97
CA ALA A 79 11.97 4.44 0.13
C ALA A 79 10.94 4.55 -1.01
N PHE A 80 10.56 3.43 -1.62
CA PHE A 80 9.53 3.39 -2.65
C PHE A 80 8.17 3.88 -2.14
N THR A 81 7.80 3.50 -0.92
CA THR A 81 6.54 3.96 -0.29
C THR A 81 6.49 5.47 -0.17
N PHE A 82 7.58 6.10 0.28
CA PHE A 82 7.68 7.56 0.34
C PHE A 82 7.71 8.20 -1.04
N HIS A 83 8.48 7.63 -1.98
CA HIS A 83 8.57 8.12 -3.36
C HIS A 83 7.19 8.15 -4.03
N MET A 84 6.42 7.06 -3.90
CA MET A 84 5.05 6.97 -4.42
C MET A 84 4.16 8.09 -3.88
N ALA A 85 4.20 8.32 -2.57
CA ALA A 85 3.39 9.37 -1.94
C ALA A 85 3.76 10.77 -2.43
N VAL A 86 5.06 11.05 -2.58
CA VAL A 86 5.56 12.35 -3.05
C VAL A 86 5.21 12.57 -4.53
N VAL A 87 5.56 11.63 -5.41
CA VAL A 87 5.35 11.78 -6.87
C VAL A 87 3.87 11.87 -7.22
N THR A 88 3.02 11.09 -6.56
CA THR A 88 1.58 11.12 -6.83
C THR A 88 0.84 12.23 -6.08
N GLY A 89 1.52 12.98 -5.20
CA GLY A 89 0.90 13.99 -4.34
C GLY A 89 -0.26 13.41 -3.52
N ALA A 90 -0.14 12.15 -3.08
CA ALA A 90 -1.27 11.38 -2.59
C ALA A 90 -1.87 11.97 -1.30
N PRO A 91 -3.16 12.34 -1.31
CA PRO A 91 -3.85 12.72 -0.08
C PRO A 91 -4.01 11.50 0.84
N MET A 92 -4.23 11.74 2.14
CA MET A 92 -4.39 10.67 3.14
C MET A 92 -5.49 9.66 2.76
N ILE A 93 -6.54 10.10 2.05
CA ILE A 93 -7.60 9.21 1.58
C ILE A 93 -7.09 8.11 0.63
N VAL A 94 -6.12 8.42 -0.24
CA VAL A 94 -5.48 7.42 -1.10
C VAL A 94 -4.75 6.39 -0.25
N ILE A 95 -3.95 6.84 0.72
CA ILE A 95 -3.20 5.98 1.64
C ILE A 95 -4.16 5.01 2.35
N MET A 96 -5.31 5.52 2.81
CA MET A 96 -6.35 4.70 3.45
C MET A 96 -6.94 3.65 2.52
N VAL A 97 -7.26 4.00 1.28
CA VAL A 97 -7.78 3.04 0.30
C VAL A 97 -6.73 1.98 -0.06
N VAL A 98 -5.45 2.37 -0.17
CA VAL A 98 -4.34 1.42 -0.37
C VAL A 98 -4.26 0.41 0.77
N LEU A 99 -4.32 0.87 2.03
CA LEU A 99 -4.30 -0.01 3.21
C LEU A 99 -5.43 -1.04 3.16
N VAL A 100 -6.61 -0.66 2.68
CA VAL A 100 -7.77 -1.55 2.54
C VAL A 100 -7.53 -2.61 1.46
N TYR A 101 -6.94 -2.22 0.33
CA TYR A 101 -6.57 -3.18 -0.70
C TYR A 101 -5.51 -4.16 -0.18
N LEU A 102 -4.52 -3.68 0.56
CA LEU A 102 -3.50 -4.53 1.19
C LEU A 102 -4.12 -5.51 2.19
N ASP A 103 -5.03 -5.07 3.06
CA ASP A 103 -5.76 -5.94 4.00
C ASP A 103 -6.55 -7.04 3.27
N ARG A 104 -7.27 -6.68 2.21
CA ARG A 104 -8.02 -7.64 1.39
C ARG A 104 -7.11 -8.64 0.67
N MET A 105 -5.96 -8.18 0.17
CA MET A 105 -4.99 -9.03 -0.51
C MET A 105 -4.27 -9.95 0.47
N ARG A 106 -4.03 -9.52 1.71
CA ARG A 106 -3.26 -10.24 2.74
C ARG A 106 -3.57 -11.74 2.79
N SER A 107 -4.86 -12.10 2.84
CA SER A 107 -5.31 -13.49 2.96
C SER A 107 -5.27 -14.32 1.66
N ARG A 108 -5.16 -13.67 0.49
CA ARG A 108 -5.33 -14.30 -0.84
C ARG A 108 -4.12 -14.13 -1.76
N LEU A 109 -3.17 -13.26 -1.40
CA LEU A 109 -2.00 -12.97 -2.19
C LEU A 109 -1.16 -14.24 -2.36
N VAL A 110 -0.80 -14.51 -3.60
CA VAL A 110 0.10 -15.59 -3.99
C VAL A 110 1.23 -14.94 -4.75
N ILE A 111 2.45 -15.06 -4.23
CA ILE A 111 3.65 -14.57 -4.90
C ILE A 111 4.27 -15.78 -5.62
N PRO A 112 4.31 -15.78 -6.97
CA PRO A 112 5.01 -16.82 -7.71
C PRO A 112 6.50 -16.80 -7.36
N GLN A 113 7.11 -17.97 -7.18
CA GLN A 113 8.54 -18.07 -6.85
C GLN A 113 9.47 -17.35 -7.84
N PRO A 114 9.21 -17.32 -9.16
CA PRO A 114 10.00 -16.51 -10.10
C PRO A 114 10.03 -15.01 -9.77
N CYS A 115 8.99 -14.46 -9.13
CA CYS A 115 8.96 -13.05 -8.76
C CYS A 115 10.01 -12.69 -7.71
N LEU A 116 10.45 -13.65 -6.88
CA LEU A 116 11.51 -13.45 -5.90
C LEU A 116 12.87 -13.23 -6.56
N VAL A 117 13.10 -13.83 -7.74
CA VAL A 117 14.37 -13.70 -8.49
C VAL A 117 14.52 -12.29 -9.06
N HIS A 118 13.41 -11.67 -9.47
CA HIS A 118 13.41 -10.33 -10.04
C HIS A 118 13.40 -9.21 -9.00
N GLY A 119 13.31 -9.55 -7.71
CA GLY A 119 13.21 -8.59 -6.61
C GLY A 119 11.98 -7.67 -6.70
N LEU A 120 12.03 -6.59 -5.92
CA LEU A 120 11.04 -5.50 -5.91
C LEU A 120 9.58 -5.93 -5.68
N VAL A 121 9.39 -7.05 -4.98
CA VAL A 121 8.06 -7.62 -4.76
C VAL A 121 7.18 -6.70 -3.89
N PRO A 122 7.67 -6.17 -2.75
CA PRO A 122 6.93 -5.18 -1.96
C PRO A 122 6.52 -3.94 -2.78
N GLU A 123 7.40 -3.45 -3.63
CA GLU A 123 7.21 -2.26 -4.45
C GLU A 123 6.14 -2.51 -5.51
N ARG A 124 6.19 -3.66 -6.20
CA ARG A 124 5.17 -4.05 -7.18
C ARG A 124 3.81 -4.28 -6.54
N LEU A 125 3.79 -4.91 -5.36
CA LEU A 125 2.57 -5.06 -4.56
C LEU A 125 1.96 -3.69 -4.22
N LEU A 126 2.79 -2.78 -3.71
CA LEU A 126 2.36 -1.43 -3.36
C LEU A 126 1.85 -0.68 -4.58
N LEU A 127 2.59 -0.70 -5.69
CA LEU A 127 2.22 -0.04 -6.94
C LEU A 127 0.85 -0.54 -7.44
N GLY A 128 0.61 -1.85 -7.43
CA GLY A 128 -0.68 -2.43 -7.80
C GLY A 128 -1.82 -1.93 -6.91
N ALA A 129 -1.64 -1.95 -5.59
CA ALA A 129 -2.62 -1.42 -4.63
C ALA A 129 -2.87 0.09 -4.84
N TRP A 130 -1.82 0.84 -5.16
CA TRP A 130 -1.86 2.28 -5.39
C TRP A 130 -2.64 2.64 -6.65
N ILE A 131 -2.39 1.95 -7.76
CA ILE A 131 -3.12 2.13 -9.01
C ILE A 131 -4.60 1.83 -8.80
N LEU A 132 -4.93 0.73 -8.11
CA LEU A 132 -6.31 0.37 -7.78
C LEU A 132 -7.00 1.42 -6.88
N ALA A 133 -6.27 2.02 -5.94
CA ALA A 133 -6.78 3.09 -5.08
C ALA A 133 -7.10 4.34 -5.90
N PHE A 134 -6.19 4.79 -6.77
CA PHE A 134 -6.43 5.92 -7.66
C PHE A 134 -7.58 5.64 -8.64
N GLN A 135 -7.62 4.45 -9.22
CA GLN A 135 -8.71 3.99 -10.08
C GLN A 135 -10.07 4.07 -9.39
N SER A 136 -10.13 3.63 -8.14
CA SER A 136 -11.35 3.61 -7.35
C SER A 136 -11.82 5.01 -6.93
N LEU A 137 -10.90 5.93 -6.65
CA LEU A 137 -11.21 7.26 -6.13
C LEU A 137 -11.45 8.29 -7.22
N TYR A 138 -10.69 8.21 -8.31
CA TYR A 138 -10.63 9.25 -9.34
C TYR A 138 -10.98 8.73 -10.75
N GLY A 139 -11.33 7.45 -10.88
CA GLY A 139 -11.53 6.80 -12.18
C GLY A 139 -10.23 6.32 -12.80
N VAL A 140 -10.30 5.71 -14.00
CA VAL A 140 -9.14 5.10 -14.66
C VAL A 140 -8.07 6.16 -14.90
N PRO A 141 -6.92 6.11 -14.20
CA PRO A 141 -5.83 7.01 -14.47
C PRO A 141 -5.34 6.72 -15.88
N ASN A 142 -5.06 7.77 -16.64
CA ASN A 142 -4.54 7.60 -17.99
C ASN A 142 -3.27 6.75 -17.90
N ASN A 143 -3.27 5.54 -18.48
CA ASN A 143 -2.17 4.55 -18.38
C ASN A 143 -0.86 5.05 -19.03
N ARG A 144 -0.85 6.28 -19.55
CA ARG A 144 0.30 7.01 -20.11
C ARG A 144 0.70 8.22 -19.26
N SER A 145 0.17 8.39 -18.05
CA SER A 145 0.54 9.56 -17.25
C SER A 145 2.01 9.49 -16.88
N GLU A 146 2.74 10.55 -17.18
CA GLU A 146 4.15 10.74 -16.82
C GLU A 146 4.39 10.45 -15.33
N VAL A 147 3.38 10.72 -14.49
CA VAL A 147 3.41 10.45 -13.04
C VAL A 147 3.66 8.98 -12.71
N TRP A 148 3.03 8.02 -13.41
CA TRP A 148 3.27 6.59 -13.15
C TRP A 148 4.62 6.11 -13.69
N ALA A 149 5.05 6.68 -14.82
CA ALA A 149 6.37 6.43 -15.37
C ALA A 149 7.45 6.95 -14.40
N ASP A 150 7.29 8.16 -13.87
CA ASP A 150 8.22 8.77 -12.92
C ASP A 150 8.19 8.09 -11.54
N ALA A 151 7.02 7.62 -11.10
CA ALA A 151 6.88 6.84 -9.88
C ALA A 151 7.65 5.52 -9.94
N THR A 152 7.77 4.92 -11.13
CA THR A 152 8.43 3.62 -11.35
C THR A 152 9.86 3.73 -11.86
N LYS A 153 10.28 4.89 -12.40
CA LYS A 153 11.57 5.12 -13.07
C LYS A 153 12.80 4.72 -12.24
N LEU A 154 12.79 4.99 -10.94
CA LEU A 154 13.89 4.66 -10.02
C LEU A 154 13.95 3.16 -9.66
N PHE A 155 12.91 2.41 -10.00
CA PHE A 155 12.70 1.01 -9.61
C PHE A 155 12.50 0.11 -10.83
N SER A 156 12.79 0.61 -12.03
CA SER A 156 12.97 -0.20 -13.22
C SER A 156 14.34 -0.89 -13.18
N PRO A 157 14.46 -2.16 -13.62
CA PRO A 157 15.79 -2.75 -13.80
C PRO A 157 16.62 -1.86 -14.72
N ILE A 158 17.87 -1.62 -14.34
CA ILE A 158 18.85 -0.94 -15.21
C ILE A 158 19.11 -1.93 -16.36
N GLU A 159 18.73 -1.54 -17.58
CA GLU A 159 19.08 -2.27 -18.81
C GLU A 159 20.59 -2.29 -19.04
#